data_AF-A0A6B0USQ7-F1
#
_entry.id   AF-A0A6B0USQ7-F1
#
_cell.length_a   1.000
_cell.length_b   1.000
_cell.length_c   1.000
_cell.angle_alpha   90.00
_cell.angle_beta   90.00
_cell.angle_gamma   90.00
#
_symmetry.space_group_name_H-M   'P 1'
#
loop_
_entity.id
_entity.type
_entity.pdbx_description
1 polymer ?
#
loop_
_entity_poly.entity_id
_entity_poly.type
_entity_poly.pdbx_seq_one_letter_code
_entity_poly.pdbx_strand_id
1 'polypeptide(L)'
;SYIDKMKMGLAFSVFNNDTGAALCILVSNGQIEKKALITAWFVETFFKWFKLMSSRTMKVAFSSHFDDAKHEESVTFLNDVIELCAAIGDGAKSAGKPIQTGIILATSAALQIQDLFPSKYSFHFLHTSRFS
;
A
#
# COMPACT_ATOMS: atom_id res chain seq x y z
N SER A 1 6.58 -8.12 -24.31
CA SER A 1 6.34 -7.11 -25.38
C SER A 1 6.33 -5.71 -24.77
N TYR A 2 6.63 -4.64 -25.53
CA TYR A 2 6.61 -3.25 -25.04
C TYR A 2 5.26 -2.86 -24.39
N ILE A 3 4.15 -3.35 -24.95
CA ILE A 3 2.79 -3.09 -24.47
C ILE A 3 2.50 -3.76 -23.11
N ASP A 4 3.18 -4.86 -22.79
CA ASP A 4 2.96 -5.56 -21.52
C ASP A 4 3.40 -4.73 -20.31
N LYS A 5 4.32 -3.77 -20.50
CA LYS A 5 4.76 -2.84 -19.45
C LYS A 5 3.63 -1.94 -18.92
N MET A 6 2.58 -1.73 -19.70
CA MET A 6 1.42 -0.93 -19.32
C MET A 6 0.30 -1.76 -18.67
N LYS A 7 0.42 -3.09 -18.66
CA LYS A 7 -0.61 -3.96 -18.09
C LYS A 7 -0.47 -4.03 -16.57
N MET A 8 -1.30 -3.24 -15.88
CA MET A 8 -1.38 -3.26 -14.40
C MET A 8 -1.63 -4.66 -13.83
N GLY A 9 -2.39 -5.50 -14.53
CA GLY A 9 -2.65 -6.88 -14.10
C GLY A 9 -1.37 -7.73 -13.96
N LEU A 10 -0.34 -7.48 -14.79
CA LEU A 10 0.95 -8.17 -14.65
C LEU A 10 1.70 -7.68 -13.41
N ALA A 11 1.73 -6.37 -13.17
CA ALA A 11 2.31 -5.81 -11.96
C ALA A 11 1.61 -6.34 -10.71
N PHE A 12 0.27 -6.41 -10.73
CA PHE A 12 -0.53 -6.96 -9.63
C PHE A 12 -0.23 -8.45 -9.37
N SER A 13 0.00 -9.24 -10.42
CA SER A 13 0.34 -10.66 -10.25
C SER A 13 1.70 -10.88 -9.58
N VAL A 14 2.62 -9.92 -9.71
CA VAL A 14 3.93 -9.94 -9.05
C VAL A 14 3.84 -9.36 -7.63
N PHE A 15 3.14 -8.23 -7.48
CA PHE A 15 2.90 -7.60 -6.20
C PHE A 15 1.64 -8.17 -5.54
N ASN A 16 1.66 -9.46 -5.22
CA ASN A 16 0.58 -10.19 -4.56
C ASN A 16 1.07 -10.78 -3.23
N ASN A 17 0.14 -10.94 -2.27
CA ASN A 17 0.39 -11.62 -1.01
C ASN A 17 0.93 -13.05 -1.23
N ASP A 18 0.35 -13.81 -2.16
CA ASP A 18 0.81 -15.17 -2.44
C ASP A 18 2.28 -15.21 -2.90
N THR A 19 2.74 -14.18 -3.60
CA THR A 19 4.13 -14.06 -4.04
C THR A 19 5.06 -13.83 -2.84
N GLY A 20 4.67 -12.97 -1.89
CA GLY A 20 5.39 -12.76 -0.64
C GLY A 20 5.47 -14.04 0.20
N ALA A 21 4.34 -14.72 0.40
CA ALA A 21 4.26 -15.97 1.12
C ALA A 21 5.13 -17.08 0.47
N ALA A 22 5.11 -17.18 -0.86
CA ALA A 22 5.95 -18.12 -1.59
C ALA A 22 7.44 -17.85 -1.37
N LEU A 23 7.88 -16.58 -1.41
CA LEU A 23 9.27 -16.20 -1.10
C LEU A 23 9.66 -16.62 0.32
N CYS A 24 8.79 -16.42 1.31
CA CYS A 24 9.02 -16.87 2.68
C CYS A 24 9.19 -18.39 2.76
N ILE A 25 8.35 -19.17 2.09
CA ILE A 25 8.45 -20.64 2.04
C ILE A 25 9.77 -21.09 1.40
N LEU A 26 10.17 -20.47 0.28
CA LEU A 26 11.43 -20.81 -0.39
C LEU A 26 12.65 -20.52 0.49
N VAL A 27 12.63 -19.43 1.27
CA VAL A 27 13.69 -19.14 2.26
C VAL A 27 13.68 -20.18 3.38
N SER A 28 12.51 -20.50 3.94
CA SER A 28 12.37 -21.50 5.01
C SER A 28 12.85 -22.89 4.57
N ASN A 29 12.66 -23.23 3.30
CA ASN A 29 13.14 -24.47 2.70
C ASN A 29 14.64 -24.43 2.31
N GLY A 30 15.34 -23.32 2.54
CA GLY A 30 16.75 -23.15 2.20
C GLY A 30 17.03 -23.09 0.69
N GLN A 31 16.00 -22.83 -0.14
CA GLN A 31 16.13 -22.82 -1.59
C GLN A 31 16.68 -21.48 -2.12
N ILE A 32 16.41 -20.38 -1.41
CA ILE A 32 16.90 -19.04 -1.73
C ILE A 32 17.47 -18.35 -0.48
N GLU A 33 18.24 -17.28 -0.70
CA GLU A 33 18.89 -16.52 0.38
C GLU A 33 17.89 -15.80 1.29
N LYS A 34 18.23 -15.66 2.58
CA LYS A 34 17.43 -14.92 3.57
C LYS A 34 17.14 -13.47 3.18
N LYS A 35 17.96 -12.86 2.33
CA LYS A 35 17.73 -11.50 1.82
C LYS A 35 16.38 -11.37 1.08
N ALA A 36 15.88 -12.47 0.52
CA ALA A 36 14.57 -12.50 -0.13
C ALA A 36 13.40 -12.22 0.83
N LEU A 37 13.57 -12.36 2.15
CA LEU A 37 12.55 -12.00 3.14
C LEU A 37 12.22 -10.50 3.11
N ILE A 38 13.22 -9.64 2.87
CA ILE A 38 13.00 -8.19 2.74
C ILE A 38 12.18 -7.92 1.48
N THR A 39 12.43 -8.65 0.40
CA THR A 39 11.63 -8.56 -0.83
C THR A 39 10.20 -9.04 -0.61
N ALA A 40 10.00 -10.14 0.12
CA ALA A 40 8.67 -10.63 0.49
C ALA A 40 7.89 -9.57 1.28
N TRP A 41 8.50 -9.02 2.32
CA TRP A 41 7.92 -7.95 3.12
C TRP A 41 7.57 -6.71 2.28
N PHE A 42 8.45 -6.30 1.37
CA PHE A 42 8.20 -5.16 0.48
C PHE A 42 7.01 -5.43 -0.44
N VAL A 43 6.94 -6.62 -1.03
CA VAL A 43 5.83 -7.05 -1.92
C VAL A 43 4.50 -7.03 -1.16
N GLU A 44 4.47 -7.61 0.04
CA GLU A 44 3.27 -7.66 0.88
C GLU A 44 2.83 -6.27 1.33
N THR A 45 3.78 -5.40 1.67
CA THR A 45 3.52 -4.00 2.06
C THR A 45 2.84 -3.25 0.92
N PHE A 46 3.39 -3.27 -0.29
CA PHE A 46 2.79 -2.57 -1.42
C PHE A 46 1.48 -3.19 -1.89
N PHE A 47 1.30 -4.50 -1.72
CA PHE A 47 0.01 -5.15 -1.96
C PHE A 47 -1.06 -4.67 -0.97
N LYS A 48 -0.75 -4.60 0.34
CA LYS A 48 -1.68 -4.09 1.37
C LYS A 48 -2.03 -2.62 1.09
N TRP A 49 -1.03 -1.78 0.79
CA TRP A 49 -1.23 -0.39 0.40
C TRP A 49 -2.16 -0.28 -0.82
N PHE A 50 -1.88 -1.02 -1.89
CA PHE A 50 -2.69 -0.96 -3.10
C PHE A 50 -4.14 -1.39 -2.83
N LYS A 51 -4.37 -2.44 -2.02
CA LYS A 51 -5.71 -2.88 -1.62
C LYS A 51 -6.48 -1.81 -0.84
N LEU A 52 -5.82 -1.10 0.08
CA LEU A 52 -6.45 -0.02 0.85
C LEU A 52 -6.78 1.17 -0.06
N MET A 53 -5.86 1.56 -0.93
CA MET A 53 -6.01 2.70 -1.85
C MET A 53 -7.00 2.43 -3.00
N SER A 54 -7.29 1.17 -3.31
CA SER A 54 -8.25 0.76 -4.34
C SER A 54 -9.50 0.07 -3.79
N SER A 55 -9.77 0.22 -2.49
CA SER A 55 -10.89 -0.44 -1.81
C SER A 55 -12.24 -0.02 -2.38
N ARG A 56 -13.05 -1.03 -2.72
CA ARG A 56 -14.45 -0.89 -3.19
C ARG A 56 -15.48 -1.27 -2.13
N THR A 57 -15.03 -1.73 -0.96
CA THR A 57 -15.92 -2.30 0.07
C THR A 57 -15.80 -1.53 1.37
N MET A 58 -16.95 -1.24 2.00
CA MET A 58 -17.02 -0.57 3.31
C MET A 58 -16.15 -1.23 4.39
N LYS A 59 -16.03 -2.57 4.38
CA LYS A 59 -15.27 -3.32 5.40
C LYS A 59 -13.76 -3.11 5.38
N VAL A 60 -13.23 -2.65 4.25
CA VAL A 60 -11.78 -2.41 4.04
C VAL A 60 -11.49 -0.91 3.98
N ALA A 61 -12.53 -0.10 3.80
CA ALA A 61 -12.46 1.34 3.68
C ALA A 61 -12.68 1.99 5.04
N PHE A 62 -11.63 2.58 5.61
CA PHE A 62 -11.65 3.86 6.34
C PHE A 62 -12.96 4.26 7.05
N SER A 63 -13.52 3.36 7.84
CA SER A 63 -14.79 3.59 8.54
C SER A 63 -14.62 3.10 9.96
N SER A 64 -14.39 4.06 10.86
CA SER A 64 -14.46 3.88 12.32
C SER A 64 -15.81 3.29 12.75
N HIS A 65 -16.87 3.58 11.99
CA HIS A 65 -18.23 3.14 12.31
C HIS A 65 -18.42 1.63 12.41
N PHE A 66 -17.60 0.83 11.72
CA PHE A 66 -17.71 -0.64 11.73
C PHE A 66 -16.66 -1.32 12.62
N ASP A 67 -15.45 -0.76 12.70
CA ASP A 67 -14.32 -1.37 13.42
C ASP A 67 -13.20 -0.34 13.65
N ASP A 68 -13.21 0.32 14.80
CA ASP A 68 -12.22 1.34 15.17
C ASP A 68 -10.79 0.79 15.17
N ALA A 69 -10.59 -0.45 15.61
CA ALA A 69 -9.26 -1.06 15.70
C ALA A 69 -8.66 -1.30 14.31
N LYS A 70 -9.46 -1.83 13.36
CA LYS A 70 -9.01 -1.98 11.97
C LYS A 70 -8.81 -0.64 11.28
N HIS A 71 -9.62 0.34 11.65
CA HIS A 71 -9.48 1.69 11.13
C HIS A 71 -8.14 2.30 11.55
N GLU A 72 -7.82 2.27 12.84
CA GLU A 72 -6.54 2.74 13.39
C GLU A 72 -5.36 1.96 12.80
N GLU A 73 -5.46 0.63 12.70
CA GLU A 73 -4.42 -0.20 12.06
C GLU A 73 -4.16 0.24 10.61
N SER A 74 -5.22 0.55 9.85
CA SER A 74 -5.10 1.00 8.47
C SER A 74 -4.48 2.39 8.37
N VAL A 75 -4.82 3.31 9.27
CA VAL A 75 -4.24 4.66 9.34
C VAL A 75 -2.76 4.59 9.69
N THR A 76 -2.40 3.84 10.73
CA THR A 76 -1.00 3.62 11.14
C THR A 76 -0.19 3.03 10.00
N PHE A 77 -0.69 1.96 9.37
CA PHE A 77 -0.03 1.33 8.24
C PHE A 77 0.23 2.30 7.07
N LEU A 78 -0.71 3.20 6.77
CA LEU A 78 -0.52 4.16 5.68
C LEU A 78 0.48 5.28 6.02
N ASN A 79 0.56 5.68 7.29
CA ASN A 79 1.64 6.54 7.77
C ASN A 79 3.00 5.84 7.63
N ASP A 80 3.09 4.56 7.99
CA ASP A 80 4.32 3.76 7.82
C ASP A 80 4.75 3.70 6.34
N VAL A 81 3.80 3.60 5.40
CA VAL A 81 4.09 3.62 3.96
C VAL A 81 4.63 4.99 3.51
N ILE A 82 4.11 6.09 4.06
CA ILE A 82 4.64 7.44 3.80
C ILE A 82 6.09 7.53 4.27
N GLU A 83 6.36 7.12 5.51
CA GLU A 83 7.72 7.12 6.08
C GLU A 83 8.67 6.24 5.29
N LEU A 84 8.24 5.04 4.92
CA LEU A 84 9.01 4.12 4.09
C LEU A 84 9.39 4.76 2.74
N CYS A 85 8.41 5.37 2.06
CA CYS A 85 8.66 6.00 0.76
C CYS A 85 9.59 7.21 0.86
N ALA A 86 9.54 7.94 1.97
CA ALA A 86 10.45 9.05 2.25
C ALA A 86 11.88 8.57 2.62
N ALA A 87 11.99 7.44 3.31
CA ALA A 87 13.26 6.87 3.75
C ALA A 87 14.03 6.12 2.66
N ILE A 88 13.34 5.59 1.63
CA ILE A 88 13.99 4.93 0.50
C ILE A 88 14.78 5.98 -0.31
N GLY A 89 16.08 6.10 -0.07
CA GLY A 89 17.00 6.92 -0.87
C GLY A 89 17.54 6.17 -2.08
N ASP A 90 17.90 6.88 -3.15
CA ASP A 90 18.53 6.27 -4.34
C ASP A 90 20.07 6.22 -4.28
N GLY A 91 20.66 6.64 -3.16
CA GLY A 91 22.12 6.62 -2.92
C GLY A 91 22.93 7.58 -3.79
N ALA A 92 22.34 8.28 -4.77
CA ALA A 92 23.07 9.08 -5.77
C ALA A 92 22.51 10.50 -5.96
N LYS A 93 21.25 10.76 -5.62
CA LYS A 93 20.58 12.06 -5.72
C LYS A 93 19.90 12.40 -4.40
N SER A 94 20.05 13.66 -3.98
CA SER A 94 19.37 14.21 -2.80
C SER A 94 17.85 14.35 -2.98
N ALA A 95 17.31 14.09 -4.17
CA ALA A 95 15.90 14.24 -4.49
C ALA A 95 15.25 12.88 -4.78
N GLY A 96 14.15 12.58 -4.08
CA GLY A 96 13.36 11.38 -4.28
C GLY A 96 12.79 11.26 -5.70
N LYS A 97 12.52 10.02 -6.13
CA LYS A 97 11.90 9.74 -7.43
C LYS A 97 10.45 10.25 -7.44
N PRO A 98 9.93 10.75 -8.58
CA PRO A 98 8.55 11.23 -8.67
C PRO A 98 7.49 10.24 -8.18
N ILE A 99 7.73 8.93 -8.35
CA ILE A 99 6.82 7.90 -7.86
C ILE A 99 6.69 7.89 -6.33
N GLN A 100 7.76 8.19 -5.59
CA GLN A 100 7.74 8.28 -4.14
C GLN A 100 6.92 9.48 -3.70
N THR A 101 7.14 10.65 -4.32
CA THR A 101 6.31 11.83 -4.12
C THR A 101 4.84 11.56 -4.42
N GLY A 102 4.55 10.83 -5.52
CA GLY A 102 3.19 10.46 -5.89
C GLY A 102 2.51 9.56 -4.86
N ILE A 103 3.20 8.53 -4.36
CA ILE A 103 2.68 7.64 -3.31
C ILE A 103 2.44 8.41 -2.01
N ILE A 104 3.40 9.23 -1.58
CA ILE A 104 3.28 10.07 -0.38
C ILE A 104 2.07 11.00 -0.52
N LEU A 105 1.97 11.74 -1.61
CA LEU A 105 0.90 12.70 -1.83
C LEU A 105 -0.48 12.01 -1.86
N ALA A 106 -0.61 10.92 -2.63
CA ALA A 106 -1.87 10.19 -2.73
C ALA A 106 -2.31 9.61 -1.37
N THR A 107 -1.36 9.08 -0.61
CA THR A 107 -1.63 8.47 0.71
C THR A 107 -2.00 9.55 1.73
N SER A 108 -1.26 10.67 1.78
CA SER A 108 -1.58 11.81 2.65
C SER A 108 -2.96 12.39 2.33
N ALA A 109 -3.29 12.54 1.04
CA ALA A 109 -4.61 13.01 0.62
C ALA A 109 -5.71 12.05 1.07
N ALA A 110 -5.51 10.74 0.92
CA ALA A 110 -6.50 9.74 1.37
C ALA A 110 -6.73 9.80 2.89
N LEU A 111 -5.67 9.96 3.69
CA LEU A 111 -5.76 10.13 5.15
C LEU A 111 -6.53 11.40 5.52
N GLN A 112 -6.21 12.55 4.89
CA GLN A 112 -6.91 13.81 5.15
C GLN A 112 -8.39 13.75 4.76
N ILE A 113 -8.71 13.17 3.61
CA ILE A 113 -10.10 12.99 3.15
C ILE A 113 -10.85 12.07 4.12
N GLN A 114 -10.22 10.99 4.55
CA GLN A 114 -10.80 10.06 5.50
C GLN A 114 -11.10 10.68 6.86
N ASP A 115 -10.29 11.64 7.33
CA ASP A 115 -10.58 12.39 8.55
C ASP A 115 -11.68 13.45 8.33
N LEU A 116 -11.60 14.18 7.21
CA LEU A 116 -12.48 15.30 6.90
C LEU A 116 -13.94 14.89 6.69
N PHE A 117 -14.20 13.81 5.95
CA PHE A 117 -15.57 13.45 5.54
C PHE A 117 -16.46 12.96 6.70
N PRO A 118 -15.98 12.09 7.60
CA PRO A 118 -16.71 11.73 8.81
C PRO A 118 -16.86 12.91 9.77
N SER A 119 -15.78 13.67 10.03
CA SER A 119 -15.79 14.75 11.03
C SER A 119 -16.62 15.97 10.62
N LYS A 120 -16.55 16.38 9.34
CA LYS A 120 -17.18 17.61 8.85
C LYS A 120 -18.50 17.38 8.11
N TYR A 121 -18.64 16.23 7.45
CA TYR A 121 -19.77 15.97 6.55
C TYR A 121 -20.63 14.77 6.98
N SER A 122 -20.33 14.13 8.12
CA SER A 122 -21.09 13.00 8.67
C SER A 122 -21.21 11.80 7.71
N PHE A 123 -20.21 11.56 6.88
CA PHE A 123 -20.16 10.37 6.03
C PHE A 123 -19.80 9.13 6.85
N HIS A 124 -20.53 8.03 6.65
CA HIS A 124 -20.28 6.77 7.36
C HIS A 124 -19.07 6.00 6.81
N PHE A 125 -18.75 6.14 5.52
CA PHE A 125 -17.68 5.40 4.86
C PHE A 125 -17.18 6.12 3.59
N LEU A 126 -15.96 5.80 3.16
CA LEU A 126 -15.32 6.37 1.97
C LEU A 126 -14.75 5.28 1.05
N HIS A 127 -15.20 5.21 -0.20
CA HIS A 127 -14.63 4.28 -1.17
C HIS A 127 -13.39 4.89 -1.84
N THR A 128 -12.20 4.42 -1.46
CA THR A 128 -10.92 4.91 -2.03
C THR A 128 -10.77 4.63 -3.52
N SER A 129 -11.37 3.54 -4.00
CA SER A 129 -11.50 3.22 -5.45
C SER A 129 -12.14 4.30 -6.33
N ARG A 130 -12.79 5.31 -5.77
CA ARG A 130 -13.35 6.43 -6.53
C ARG A 130 -12.34 7.54 -6.84
N PHE A 131 -11.13 7.45 -6.30
CA PHE A 131 -10.04 8.40 -6.51
C PHE A 131 -8.94 7.85 -7.44
N SER A 132 -9.20 6.72 -8.11
CA SER A 132 -8.26 5.99 -8.98
C SER A 132 -8.85 5.71 -10.36
#